data_AF-A0A3C1T623-F1
#
_entry.id   AF-A0A3C1T623-F1
#
_cell.length_a   1.000
_cell.length_b   1.000
_cell.length_c   1.000
_cell.angle_alpha   90.00
_cell.angle_beta   90.00
_cell.angle_gamma   90.00
#
_symmetry.space_group_name_H-M   'P 1'
#
loop_
_entity.id
_entity.type
_entity.pdbx_description
1 polymer ?
#
loop_
_entity_poly.entity_id
_entity_poly.type
_entity_poly.pdbx_seq_one_letter_code
_entity_poly.pdbx_strand_id
1 'polypeptide(L)'
;MDPKNNTYRLFILLALVYWNPASFYLLYQDTELYDFKLLHVLFWFVCVAGLIIVFMLRRNRIGNRWKNLFFSFSTAGILFSLIVLVNAACGWIWPARTGWLFEPGSRVRYETCEFNYLASINSLGLRNAEIDIDKKENFRILCVGDSWTFGWGVNIENSWPASLERYLKENGISHVQVINAGKPGMYSRSYKTALRKMIPALKPDLVILGMLQLDDLAQSYEEAHRPVKKDKH
;
A
#
# COMPACT_ATOMS: atom_id res chain seq x y z
N MET A 1 -24.81 45.31 -6.22
CA MET A 1 -24.07 44.06 -6.52
C MET A 1 -25.06 43.05 -7.08
N ASP A 2 -24.71 42.32 -8.14
CA ASP A 2 -25.55 41.21 -8.64
C ASP A 2 -25.66 40.12 -7.56
N PRO A 3 -26.87 39.81 -7.04
CA PRO A 3 -27.04 38.81 -6.00
C PRO A 3 -26.52 37.42 -6.40
N LYS A 4 -26.50 37.10 -7.71
CA LYS A 4 -25.95 35.84 -8.22
C LYS A 4 -24.44 35.72 -8.00
N ASN A 5 -23.72 36.84 -7.93
CA ASN A 5 -22.28 36.83 -7.62
C ASN A 5 -21.98 36.29 -6.21
N ASN A 6 -22.92 36.36 -5.27
CA ASN A 6 -22.73 35.75 -3.94
C ASN A 6 -22.75 34.22 -4.03
N THR A 7 -23.69 33.66 -4.80
CA THR A 7 -23.79 32.22 -5.02
C THR A 7 -22.54 31.67 -5.69
N TYR A 8 -22.07 32.30 -6.78
CA TYR A 8 -20.84 31.85 -7.45
C TYR A 8 -19.62 31.88 -6.54
N ARG A 9 -19.48 32.93 -5.72
CA ARG A 9 -18.38 33.04 -4.76
C ARG A 9 -18.43 31.96 -3.69
N LEU A 10 -19.62 31.66 -3.16
CA LEU A 10 -19.80 30.63 -2.14
C LEU A 10 -19.33 29.26 -2.64
N PHE A 11 -19.75 28.85 -3.84
CA PHE A 11 -19.38 27.54 -4.39
C PHE A 11 -17.88 27.43 -4.71
N ILE A 12 -17.27 28.50 -5.25
CA ILE A 12 -15.83 28.50 -5.50
C ILE A 12 -15.06 28.43 -4.18
N LEU A 13 -15.44 29.23 -3.17
CA LEU A 13 -14.81 29.18 -1.86
C LEU A 13 -14.96 27.82 -1.18
N LEU A 14 -16.13 27.19 -1.29
CA LEU A 14 -16.37 25.84 -0.78
C LEU A 14 -15.51 24.81 -1.50
N ALA A 15 -15.36 24.89 -2.82
CA ALA A 15 -14.45 24.02 -3.57
C ALA A 15 -13.00 24.21 -3.12
N LEU A 16 -12.57 25.45 -2.83
CA LEU A 16 -11.21 25.73 -2.35
C LEU A 16 -10.90 25.13 -0.98
N VAL A 17 -11.89 24.85 -0.13
CA VAL A 17 -11.68 24.10 1.13
C VAL A 17 -11.13 22.71 0.85
N TYR A 18 -11.52 22.09 -0.27
CA TYR A 18 -11.07 20.75 -0.66
C TYR A 18 -9.89 20.76 -1.63
N TRP A 19 -9.74 21.82 -2.43
CA TRP A 19 -8.71 21.94 -3.47
C TRP A 19 -7.66 22.98 -3.08
N ASN A 20 -6.91 22.70 -2.00
CA ASN A 20 -5.77 23.49 -1.56
C ASN A 20 -4.62 22.58 -1.06
N PRO A 21 -3.41 23.13 -0.86
CA PRO A 21 -2.25 22.33 -0.45
C PRO A 21 -2.42 21.62 0.91
N ALA A 22 -3.15 22.22 1.85
CA ALA A 22 -3.37 21.62 3.16
C ALA A 22 -4.34 20.43 3.07
N SER A 23 -5.44 20.56 2.31
CA SER A 23 -6.35 19.44 2.07
C SER A 23 -5.67 18.32 1.27
N PHE A 24 -4.77 18.67 0.34
CA PHE A 24 -3.96 17.67 -0.37
C PHE A 24 -3.07 16.88 0.58
N TYR A 25 -2.38 17.57 1.49
CA TYR A 25 -1.57 16.89 2.51
C TYR A 25 -2.42 15.96 3.38
N LEU A 26 -3.53 16.46 3.94
CA LEU A 26 -4.38 15.68 4.85
C LEU A 26 -4.99 14.43 4.20
N LEU A 27 -5.38 14.51 2.93
CA LEU A 27 -6.07 13.40 2.26
C LEU A 27 -5.11 12.40 1.63
N TYR A 28 -3.91 12.82 1.24
CA TYR A 28 -3.06 12.01 0.38
C TYR A 28 -1.70 11.67 0.97
N GLN A 29 -1.27 12.23 2.12
CA GLN A 29 0.08 12.01 2.69
C GLN A 29 0.51 10.53 2.82
N ASP A 30 -0.44 9.63 3.07
CA ASP A 30 -0.19 8.19 3.26
C ASP A 30 -0.41 7.38 1.97
N THR A 31 -0.54 8.05 0.83
CA THR A 31 -0.81 7.44 -0.48
C THR A 31 0.30 7.75 -1.48
N GLU A 32 0.51 6.88 -2.46
CA GLU A 32 1.49 7.11 -3.54
C GLU A 32 1.20 8.39 -4.34
N LEU A 33 -0.04 8.88 -4.32
CA LEU A 33 -0.46 10.12 -4.99
C LEU A 33 0.28 11.36 -4.44
N TYR A 34 0.72 11.34 -3.17
CA TYR A 34 1.41 12.49 -2.58
C TYR A 34 2.81 12.70 -3.16
N ASP A 35 3.46 11.68 -3.73
CA ASP A 35 4.79 11.81 -4.31
C ASP A 35 4.78 12.44 -5.72
N PHE A 36 3.60 12.55 -6.34
CA PHE A 36 3.47 13.13 -7.69
C PHE A 36 3.52 14.66 -7.63
N LYS A 37 4.67 15.22 -8.03
CA LYS A 37 4.88 16.69 -8.13
C LYS A 37 3.80 17.43 -8.92
N LEU A 38 3.25 16.80 -9.96
CA LEU A 38 2.21 17.41 -10.79
C LEU A 38 0.93 17.69 -9.97
N LEU A 39 0.56 16.80 -9.05
CA LEU A 39 -0.61 16.98 -8.19
C LEU A 39 -0.39 18.11 -7.19
N HIS A 40 0.79 18.22 -6.59
CA HIS A 40 1.13 19.38 -5.74
C HIS A 40 0.95 20.71 -6.49
N VAL A 41 1.49 20.81 -7.71
CA VAL A 41 1.35 22.01 -8.54
C VAL A 41 -0.11 22.28 -8.88
N LEU A 42 -0.88 21.23 -9.20
CA LEU A 42 -2.30 21.35 -9.50
C LEU A 42 -3.10 21.91 -8.31
N PHE A 43 -2.90 21.39 -7.10
CA PHE A 43 -3.62 21.86 -5.91
C PHE A 43 -3.25 23.30 -5.54
N TRP A 44 -1.98 23.69 -5.68
CA TRP A 44 -1.58 25.10 -5.54
C TRP A 44 -2.20 26.00 -6.62
N PHE A 45 -2.16 25.55 -7.88
CA PHE A 45 -2.70 26.31 -9.00
C PHE A 45 -4.21 26.53 -8.87
N VAL A 46 -4.99 25.48 -8.56
CA VAL A 46 -6.44 25.58 -8.36
C VAL A 46 -6.75 26.52 -7.20
N CYS A 47 -5.99 26.44 -6.10
CA CYS A 47 -6.17 27.32 -4.94
C CYS A 47 -5.97 28.80 -5.30
N VAL A 48 -4.83 29.13 -5.92
CA VAL A 48 -4.49 30.50 -6.30
C VAL A 48 -5.45 31.03 -7.38
N ALA A 49 -5.73 30.24 -8.42
CA ALA A 49 -6.65 30.62 -9.49
C ALA A 49 -8.07 30.87 -8.94
N GLY A 50 -8.56 30.01 -8.04
CA GLY A 50 -9.87 30.19 -7.41
C GLY A 50 -9.96 31.48 -6.60
N LEU A 51 -8.92 31.83 -5.83
CA LEU A 51 -8.87 33.10 -5.08
C LEU A 51 -8.89 34.33 -6.01
N ILE A 52 -8.14 34.28 -7.12
CA ILE A 52 -8.15 35.33 -8.15
C ILE A 52 -9.55 35.47 -8.76
N ILE A 53 -10.21 34.36 -9.08
CA ILE A 53 -11.58 34.36 -9.64
C ILE A 53 -12.57 34.97 -8.63
N VAL A 54 -12.49 34.60 -7.35
CA VAL A 54 -13.34 35.17 -6.28
C VAL A 54 -13.12 36.68 -6.17
N PHE A 55 -11.88 37.15 -6.27
CA PHE A 55 -11.54 38.57 -6.27
C PHE A 55 -12.10 39.29 -7.50
N MET A 56 -11.98 38.70 -8.68
CA MET A 56 -12.52 39.25 -9.94
C MET A 56 -14.05 39.29 -9.95
N LEU A 57 -14.71 38.29 -9.37
CA LEU A 57 -16.17 38.26 -9.17
C LEU A 57 -16.63 39.38 -8.24
N ARG A 58 -15.86 39.69 -7.18
CA ARG A 58 -16.13 40.83 -6.28
C ARG A 58 -16.05 42.16 -7.01
N ARG A 59 -15.12 42.30 -7.97
CA ARG A 59 -14.97 43.49 -8.83
C ARG A 59 -15.94 43.50 -10.02
N ASN A 60 -16.81 42.50 -10.14
CA ASN A 60 -17.76 42.31 -11.25
C ASN A 60 -17.10 42.37 -12.65
N ARG A 61 -15.85 41.89 -12.77
CA ARG A 61 -15.05 41.93 -14.00
C ARG A 61 -15.23 40.70 -14.91
N ILE A 62 -16.12 39.77 -14.55
CA ILE A 62 -16.30 38.49 -15.24
C ILE A 62 -17.69 38.47 -15.88
N GLY A 63 -17.75 38.14 -17.18
CA GLY A 63 -19.02 37.98 -17.91
C GLY A 63 -19.77 36.69 -17.52
N ASN A 64 -21.09 36.68 -17.72
CA ASN A 64 -21.97 35.60 -17.24
C ASN A 64 -21.60 34.19 -17.75
N ARG A 65 -21.12 34.06 -19.00
CA ARG A 65 -20.62 32.77 -19.55
C ARG A 65 -19.54 32.15 -18.66
N TRP A 66 -18.55 32.97 -18.28
CA TRP A 66 -17.43 32.54 -17.45
C TRP A 66 -17.85 32.28 -16.00
N LYS A 67 -18.79 33.06 -15.45
CA LYS A 67 -19.37 32.79 -14.12
C LYS A 67 -19.99 31.40 -14.05
N ASN A 68 -20.81 31.04 -15.03
CA ASN A 68 -21.45 29.72 -15.10
C ASN A 68 -20.42 28.61 -15.26
N LEU A 69 -19.37 28.82 -16.06
CA LEU A 69 -18.32 27.83 -16.25
C LEU A 69 -17.56 27.55 -14.93
N PHE A 70 -17.12 28.60 -14.23
CA PHE A 70 -16.43 28.43 -12.94
C PHE A 70 -17.33 27.80 -11.88
N PHE A 71 -18.63 28.14 -11.89
CA PHE A 71 -19.61 27.49 -11.04
C PHE A 71 -19.69 25.98 -11.30
N SER A 72 -19.85 25.57 -12.55
CA SER A 72 -19.91 24.14 -12.91
C SER A 72 -18.65 23.39 -12.48
N PHE A 73 -17.45 23.96 -12.71
CA PHE A 73 -16.20 23.36 -12.26
C PHE A 73 -16.12 23.26 -10.73
N SER A 74 -16.51 24.31 -10.00
CA SER A 74 -16.52 24.27 -8.53
C SER A 74 -17.47 23.22 -7.98
N THR A 75 -18.66 23.07 -8.56
CA THR A 75 -19.64 22.05 -8.16
C THR A 75 -19.13 20.64 -8.44
N ALA A 76 -18.56 20.40 -9.63
CA ALA A 76 -17.96 19.10 -9.95
C ALA A 76 -16.79 18.78 -9.01
N GLY A 77 -15.93 19.77 -8.71
CA GLY A 77 -14.83 19.64 -7.76
C GLY A 77 -15.29 19.28 -6.36
N ILE A 78 -16.37 19.91 -5.86
CA ILE A 78 -16.96 19.59 -4.55
C ILE A 78 -17.49 18.15 -4.54
N LEU A 79 -18.26 17.74 -5.55
CA LEU A 79 -18.80 16.38 -5.63
C LEU A 79 -17.69 15.31 -5.65
N PHE A 80 -16.63 15.54 -6.43
CA PHE A 80 -15.47 14.66 -6.44
C PHE A 80 -14.81 14.57 -5.06
N SER A 81 -14.59 15.71 -4.40
CA SER A 81 -14.00 15.74 -3.06
C SER A 81 -14.85 15.03 -2.00
N LEU A 82 -16.18 15.10 -2.10
CA LEU A 82 -17.08 14.34 -1.23
C LEU A 82 -16.93 12.83 -1.42
N ILE A 83 -16.79 12.37 -2.67
CA ILE A 83 -16.53 10.94 -2.96
C ILE A 83 -15.20 10.51 -2.35
N VAL A 84 -14.14 11.31 -2.50
CA VAL A 84 -12.83 11.04 -1.90
C VAL A 84 -12.93 10.97 -0.37
N LEU A 85 -13.69 11.86 0.26
CA LEU A 85 -13.87 11.85 1.71
C LEU A 85 -14.65 10.64 2.20
N VAL A 86 -15.70 10.22 1.48
CA VAL A 86 -16.40 8.98 1.80
C VAL A 86 -15.47 7.78 1.66
N ASN A 87 -14.67 7.72 0.59
CA ASN A 87 -13.68 6.65 0.41
C ASN A 87 -12.63 6.63 1.55
N ALA A 88 -12.11 7.80 1.96
CA ALA A 88 -11.19 7.92 3.06
C ALA A 88 -11.82 7.49 4.40
N ALA A 89 -13.06 7.90 4.67
CA ALA A 89 -13.81 7.50 5.86
C ALA A 89 -14.09 6.00 5.88
N CYS A 90 -14.46 5.40 4.74
CA CYS A 90 -14.58 3.94 4.60
C CYS A 90 -13.26 3.24 4.93
N GLY A 91 -12.12 3.77 4.49
CA GLY A 91 -10.79 3.25 4.82
C GLY A 91 -10.46 3.33 6.32
N TRP A 92 -10.97 4.32 7.05
CA TRP A 92 -10.81 4.40 8.51
C TRP A 92 -11.74 3.48 9.29
N ILE A 93 -12.99 3.33 8.84
CA ILE A 93 -13.98 2.46 9.48
C ILE A 93 -13.66 0.99 9.21
N TRP A 94 -13.17 0.69 8.01
CA TRP A 94 -12.82 -0.65 7.56
C TRP A 94 -11.36 -0.70 7.08
N PRO A 95 -10.39 -0.50 8.00
CA PRO A 95 -8.99 -0.53 7.61
C PRO A 95 -8.68 -1.89 7.01
N ALA A 96 -8.22 -1.89 5.75
CA ALA A 96 -7.71 -3.10 5.13
C ALA A 96 -6.61 -3.65 6.04
N ARG A 97 -6.82 -4.87 6.58
CA ARG A 97 -5.78 -5.56 7.32
C ARG A 97 -4.70 -5.92 6.31
N THR A 98 -3.73 -5.03 6.13
CA THR A 98 -2.59 -5.31 5.27
C THR A 98 -1.66 -6.23 6.06
N GLY A 99 -1.66 -7.51 5.70
CA GLY A 99 -0.67 -8.44 6.22
C GLY A 99 0.72 -8.04 5.76
N TRP A 100 1.76 -8.57 6.40
CA TRP A 100 3.13 -8.11 6.12
C TRP A 100 3.61 -8.42 4.71
N LEU A 101 3.20 -9.55 4.13
CA LEU A 101 3.56 -9.97 2.78
C LEU A 101 2.36 -10.21 1.86
N PHE A 102 1.27 -10.75 2.44
CA PHE A 102 0.06 -11.17 1.75
C PHE A 102 -1.20 -10.71 2.49
N GLU A 103 -2.35 -10.81 1.83
CA GLU A 103 -3.66 -10.59 2.46
C GLU A 103 -3.89 -11.62 3.59
N PRO A 104 -4.18 -11.18 4.83
CA PRO A 104 -4.38 -12.07 5.98
C PRO A 104 -5.50 -13.08 5.77
N GLY A 105 -5.25 -14.34 6.15
CA GLY A 105 -6.24 -15.41 6.05
C GLY A 105 -6.53 -15.89 4.63
N SER A 106 -5.85 -15.35 3.61
CA SER A 106 -6.04 -15.76 2.23
C SER A 106 -5.64 -17.23 2.02
N ARG A 107 -6.41 -17.92 1.17
CA ARG A 107 -6.20 -19.32 0.81
C ARG A 107 -6.38 -19.50 -0.69
N VAL A 108 -5.35 -20.03 -1.36
CA VAL A 108 -5.35 -20.28 -2.79
C VAL A 108 -4.92 -21.70 -3.05
N ARG A 109 -5.74 -22.47 -3.78
CA ARG A 109 -5.35 -23.78 -4.30
C ARG A 109 -4.70 -23.58 -5.66
N TYR A 110 -3.48 -24.08 -5.82
CA TYR A 110 -2.81 -24.15 -7.10
C TYR A 110 -2.91 -25.58 -7.62
N GLU A 111 -3.45 -25.74 -8.81
CA GLU A 111 -3.56 -27.01 -9.50
C GLU A 111 -2.99 -26.85 -10.91
N THR A 112 -1.85 -27.47 -11.14
CA THR A 112 -1.13 -27.51 -12.41
C THR A 112 -0.80 -28.96 -12.76
N CYS A 113 -0.26 -29.20 -13.96
CA CYS A 113 0.25 -30.53 -14.32
C CYS A 113 1.45 -30.97 -13.46
N GLU A 114 2.16 -30.02 -12.84
CA GLU A 114 3.38 -30.29 -12.06
C GLU A 114 3.11 -30.39 -10.56
N PHE A 115 2.12 -29.67 -10.04
CA PHE A 115 1.85 -29.58 -8.60
C PHE A 115 0.39 -29.30 -8.27
N ASN A 116 -0.04 -29.85 -7.14
CA ASN A 116 -1.31 -29.53 -6.48
C ASN A 116 -1.06 -29.24 -5.01
N TYR A 117 -1.24 -27.99 -4.59
CA TYR A 117 -1.02 -27.60 -3.20
C TYR A 117 -1.91 -26.43 -2.76
N LEU A 118 -2.10 -26.31 -1.45
CA LEU A 118 -2.84 -25.22 -0.83
C LEU A 118 -1.88 -24.18 -0.24
N ALA A 119 -1.87 -22.99 -0.82
CA ALA A 119 -1.25 -21.80 -0.24
C ALA A 119 -2.22 -21.14 0.75
N SER A 120 -2.00 -21.35 2.04
CA SER A 120 -2.67 -20.69 3.17
C SER A 120 -1.75 -19.65 3.80
N ILE A 121 -2.32 -18.47 4.09
CA ILE A 121 -1.68 -17.34 4.74
C ILE A 121 -2.32 -17.12 6.11
N ASN A 122 -1.50 -16.89 7.14
CA ASN A 122 -2.00 -16.65 8.50
C ASN A 122 -2.52 -15.22 8.72
N SER A 123 -3.00 -14.93 9.91
CA SER A 123 -3.51 -13.62 10.30
C SER A 123 -2.50 -12.47 10.24
N LEU A 124 -1.19 -12.77 10.22
CA LEU A 124 -0.11 -11.77 10.06
C LEU A 124 0.28 -11.54 8.60
N GLY A 125 -0.30 -12.28 7.65
CA GLY A 125 0.05 -12.18 6.23
C GLY A 125 1.32 -12.95 5.86
N LEU A 126 1.65 -14.02 6.58
CA LEU A 126 2.82 -14.88 6.36
C LEU A 126 2.41 -16.28 5.85
N ARG A 127 3.30 -16.94 5.12
CA ARG A 127 3.15 -18.33 4.67
C ARG A 127 3.47 -19.31 5.81
N ASN A 128 2.87 -19.09 6.97
CA ASN A 128 3.13 -19.84 8.20
C ASN A 128 1.83 -20.37 8.82
N ALA A 129 1.92 -21.28 9.79
CA ALA A 129 0.81 -21.51 10.71
C ALA A 129 0.53 -20.22 11.52
N GLU A 130 -0.59 -20.16 12.24
CA GLU A 130 -0.83 -19.05 13.17
C GLU A 130 0.28 -18.98 14.22
N ILE A 131 0.80 -17.77 14.44
CA ILE A 131 1.88 -17.52 15.38
C ILE A 131 1.52 -16.36 16.29
N ASP A 132 1.94 -16.46 17.54
CA ASP A 132 1.86 -15.36 18.51
C ASP A 132 2.99 -14.35 18.20
N ILE A 133 2.68 -13.05 18.28
CA ILE A 133 3.70 -12.00 18.15
C ILE A 133 4.64 -12.07 19.35
N ASP A 134 4.12 -12.38 20.55
CA ASP A 134 4.96 -12.64 21.70
C ASP A 134 5.72 -13.96 21.50
N LYS A 135 7.06 -13.86 21.49
CA LYS A 135 7.91 -15.04 21.30
C LYS A 135 7.92 -15.96 22.51
N LYS A 136 7.58 -15.45 23.70
CA LYS A 136 7.68 -16.18 24.98
C LYS A 136 9.09 -16.75 25.13
N GLU A 137 9.22 -18.03 25.49
CA GLU A 137 10.49 -18.74 25.64
C GLU A 137 11.01 -19.35 24.31
N ASN A 138 10.36 -19.10 23.17
CA ASN A 138 10.80 -19.71 21.91
C ASN A 138 12.03 -18.99 21.34
N PHE A 139 13.03 -19.76 20.96
CA PHE A 139 14.06 -19.34 20.04
C PHE A 139 13.44 -19.18 18.64
N ARG A 140 13.36 -17.95 18.15
CA ARG A 140 12.61 -17.62 16.94
C ARG A 140 13.53 -17.42 15.74
N ILE A 141 13.36 -18.25 14.72
CA ILE A 141 14.07 -18.17 13.45
C ILE A 141 13.13 -17.57 12.40
N LEU A 142 13.52 -16.45 11.79
CA LEU A 142 12.78 -15.83 10.69
C LEU A 142 13.45 -16.17 9.35
N CYS A 143 12.78 -16.97 8.53
CA CYS A 143 13.24 -17.35 7.20
C CYS A 143 12.63 -16.41 6.15
N VAL A 144 13.45 -15.58 5.50
CA VAL A 144 13.03 -14.64 4.45
C VAL A 144 13.61 -15.07 3.11
N GLY A 145 12.81 -15.03 2.06
CA GLY A 145 13.26 -15.36 0.70
C GLY A 145 12.13 -15.25 -0.31
N ASP A 146 12.35 -15.82 -1.48
CA ASP A 146 11.43 -15.78 -2.62
C ASP A 146 10.44 -16.96 -2.65
N SER A 147 10.12 -17.46 -3.85
CA SER A 147 9.29 -18.63 -4.11
C SER A 147 9.83 -19.92 -3.48
N TRP A 148 11.15 -20.06 -3.35
CA TRP A 148 11.75 -21.23 -2.71
C TRP A 148 11.50 -21.25 -1.22
N THR A 149 11.70 -20.11 -0.55
CA THR A 149 11.39 -20.00 0.87
C THR A 149 9.89 -20.11 1.12
N PHE A 150 9.07 -19.57 0.23
CA PHE A 150 7.62 -19.75 0.26
C PHE A 150 7.18 -21.22 0.20
N GLY A 151 8.00 -22.09 -0.41
CA GLY A 151 7.62 -23.48 -0.70
C GLY A 151 6.69 -23.57 -1.90
N TRP A 152 7.03 -22.88 -2.99
CA TRP A 152 6.25 -22.94 -4.23
C TRP A 152 6.15 -24.38 -4.74
N GLY A 153 4.92 -24.84 -4.98
CA GLY A 153 4.64 -26.21 -5.42
C GLY A 153 4.39 -27.22 -4.28
N VAL A 154 4.52 -26.82 -3.00
CA VAL A 154 4.29 -27.72 -1.86
C VAL A 154 3.36 -27.14 -0.79
N ASN A 155 2.68 -28.03 -0.06
CA ASN A 155 1.94 -27.62 1.13
C ASN A 155 2.91 -27.07 2.19
N ILE A 156 2.40 -26.24 3.09
CA ILE A 156 3.21 -25.50 4.07
C ILE A 156 4.06 -26.43 4.93
N GLU A 157 3.51 -27.59 5.30
CA GLU A 157 4.17 -28.59 6.15
C GLU A 157 5.40 -29.20 5.46
N ASN A 158 5.48 -29.09 4.13
CA ASN A 158 6.56 -29.62 3.31
C ASN A 158 7.56 -28.52 2.88
N SER A 159 7.30 -27.25 3.24
CA SER A 159 8.25 -26.16 2.98
C SER A 159 9.53 -26.36 3.80
N TRP A 160 10.68 -25.92 3.28
CA TRP A 160 11.94 -26.10 4.00
C TRP A 160 11.98 -25.42 5.38
N PRO A 161 11.32 -24.25 5.62
CA PRO A 161 11.26 -23.69 6.98
C PRO A 161 10.47 -24.58 7.96
N ALA A 162 9.37 -25.20 7.50
CA ALA A 162 8.62 -26.14 8.32
C ALA A 162 9.42 -27.43 8.59
N SER A 163 10.14 -27.93 7.58
CA SER A 163 11.06 -29.06 7.73
C SER A 163 12.22 -28.74 8.68
N LEU A 164 12.75 -27.51 8.66
CA LEU A 164 13.76 -27.05 9.60
C LEU A 164 13.23 -27.04 11.04
N GLU A 165 12.02 -26.51 11.28
CA GLU A 165 11.43 -26.51 12.62
C GLU A 165 11.28 -27.93 13.17
N ARG A 166 10.75 -28.83 12.34
CA ARG A 166 10.58 -30.24 12.69
C ARG A 166 11.92 -30.90 13.02
N TYR A 167 12.91 -30.71 12.14
CA TYR A 167 14.25 -31.24 12.33
C TYR A 167 14.88 -30.77 13.64
N LEU A 168 14.80 -29.48 13.96
CA LEU A 168 15.36 -28.93 15.20
C LEU A 168 14.64 -29.48 16.45
N LYS A 169 13.31 -29.61 16.40
CA LYS A 169 12.52 -30.21 17.48
C LYS A 169 12.87 -31.69 17.70
N GLU A 170 12.98 -32.46 16.62
CA GLU A 170 13.37 -33.88 16.67
C GLU A 170 14.79 -34.08 17.21
N ASN A 171 15.67 -33.08 17.06
CA ASN A 171 17.04 -33.09 17.58
C ASN A 171 17.20 -32.41 18.95
N GLY A 172 16.10 -32.26 19.71
CA GLY A 172 16.14 -31.84 21.11
C GLY A 172 16.02 -30.33 21.37
N ILE A 173 15.80 -29.51 20.33
CA ILE A 173 15.50 -28.08 20.48
C ILE A 173 13.98 -27.91 20.55
N SER A 174 13.40 -28.16 21.73
CA SER A 174 11.94 -28.18 21.94
C SER A 174 11.27 -26.81 21.82
N HIS A 175 11.98 -25.74 22.19
CA HIS A 175 11.47 -24.35 22.19
C HIS A 175 11.98 -23.57 20.99
N VAL A 176 11.75 -24.09 19.78
CA VAL A 176 12.07 -23.40 18.52
C VAL A 176 10.82 -23.12 17.72
N GLN A 177 10.75 -21.91 17.15
CA GLN A 177 9.73 -21.51 16.20
C GLN A 177 10.39 -20.97 14.93
N VAL A 178 10.15 -21.62 13.80
CA VAL A 178 10.63 -21.19 12.49
C VAL A 178 9.47 -20.53 11.74
N ILE A 179 9.67 -19.29 11.34
CA ILE A 179 8.67 -18.48 10.65
C ILE A 179 9.02 -18.42 9.17
N ASN A 180 8.13 -18.93 8.33
CA ASN A 180 8.22 -18.78 6.89
C ASN A 180 7.68 -17.41 6.44
N ALA A 181 8.60 -16.51 6.08
CA ALA A 181 8.36 -15.21 5.48
C ALA A 181 8.85 -15.17 4.02
N GLY A 182 8.72 -16.28 3.30
CA GLY A 182 8.95 -16.33 1.86
C GLY A 182 7.80 -15.69 1.08
N LYS A 183 8.11 -15.00 -0.02
CA LYS A 183 7.11 -14.52 -0.98
C LYS A 183 7.65 -14.60 -2.41
N PRO A 184 6.94 -15.27 -3.35
CA PRO A 184 7.37 -15.38 -4.74
C PRO A 184 7.69 -14.01 -5.36
N GLY A 185 8.81 -13.93 -6.07
CA GLY A 185 9.28 -12.70 -6.73
C GLY A 185 9.86 -11.63 -5.79
N MET A 186 10.17 -11.98 -4.53
CA MET A 186 10.99 -11.11 -3.69
C MET A 186 12.45 -11.17 -4.13
N TYR A 187 13.12 -10.04 -3.93
CA TYR A 187 14.54 -9.82 -4.21
C TYR A 187 15.16 -8.93 -3.13
N SER A 188 16.46 -8.65 -3.23
CA SER A 188 17.28 -7.93 -2.23
C SER A 188 16.61 -6.72 -1.56
N ARG A 189 16.01 -5.81 -2.34
CA ARG A 189 15.33 -4.61 -1.81
C ARG A 189 14.04 -4.94 -1.07
N SER A 190 13.27 -5.90 -1.57
CA SER A 190 12.03 -6.38 -0.96
C SER A 190 12.32 -7.07 0.38
N TYR A 191 13.41 -7.86 0.47
CA TYR A 191 13.86 -8.47 1.73
C TYR A 191 14.12 -7.41 2.80
N LYS A 192 14.84 -6.33 2.45
CA LYS A 192 15.13 -5.23 3.36
C LYS A 192 13.86 -4.55 3.89
N THR A 193 12.87 -4.33 3.03
CA THR A 193 11.59 -3.72 3.42
C THR A 193 10.80 -4.63 4.35
N ALA A 194 10.75 -5.94 4.06
CA ALA A 194 10.08 -6.92 4.92
C ALA A 194 10.75 -7.00 6.29
N LEU A 195 12.08 -7.14 6.33
CA LEU A 195 12.86 -7.23 7.57
C LEU A 195 12.71 -5.99 8.46
N ARG A 196 12.68 -4.78 7.86
CA ARG A 196 12.46 -3.53 8.62
C ARG A 196 11.13 -3.50 9.39
N LYS A 197 10.09 -4.16 8.85
CA LYS A 197 8.78 -4.25 9.50
C LYS A 197 8.72 -5.41 10.49
N MET A 198 9.25 -6.57 10.11
CA MET A 198 9.11 -7.82 10.85
C MET A 198 10.05 -7.94 12.05
N ILE A 199 11.31 -7.50 11.94
CA ILE A 199 12.30 -7.65 13.02
C ILE A 199 11.83 -6.95 14.32
N PRO A 200 11.38 -5.67 14.30
CA PRO A 200 10.94 -5.01 15.52
C PRO A 200 9.71 -5.66 16.16
N ALA A 201 8.81 -6.22 15.35
CA ALA A 201 7.58 -6.84 15.80
C ALA A 201 7.78 -8.26 16.33
N LEU A 202 8.43 -9.12 15.54
CA LEU A 202 8.62 -10.54 15.86
C LEU A 202 9.81 -10.81 16.78
N LYS A 203 10.77 -9.88 16.89
CA LYS A 203 11.99 -10.04 17.71
C LYS A 203 12.69 -11.40 17.51
N PRO A 204 12.97 -11.81 16.25
CA PRO A 204 13.64 -13.09 16.00
C PRO A 204 15.05 -13.11 16.60
N ASP A 205 15.50 -14.29 17.03
CA ASP A 205 16.85 -14.53 17.52
C ASP A 205 17.82 -14.83 16.38
N LEU A 206 17.31 -15.38 15.26
CA LEU A 206 18.06 -15.65 14.05
C LEU A 206 17.23 -15.27 12.81
N VAL A 207 17.87 -14.67 11.82
CA VAL A 207 17.29 -14.43 10.49
C VAL A 207 18.07 -15.25 9.47
N ILE A 208 17.37 -16.08 8.71
CA ILE A 208 17.94 -16.84 7.58
C ILE A 208 17.40 -16.21 6.30
N LEU A 209 18.30 -15.79 5.41
CA LEU A 209 17.96 -15.19 4.15
C LEU A 209 18.26 -16.18 3.01
N GLY A 210 17.20 -16.77 2.46
CA GLY A 210 17.28 -17.71 1.33
C GLY A 210 17.38 -16.95 0.02
N MET A 211 18.61 -16.70 -0.44
CA MET A 211 18.90 -16.06 -1.73
C MET A 211 19.07 -17.08 -2.84
N LEU A 212 18.47 -16.82 -4.00
CA LEU A 212 18.71 -17.54 -5.24
C LEU A 212 19.53 -16.65 -6.18
N GLN A 213 20.83 -16.96 -6.27
CA GLN A 213 21.86 -16.07 -6.85
C GLN A 213 21.58 -15.54 -8.26
N LEU A 214 20.94 -16.32 -9.14
CA LEU A 214 20.61 -15.90 -10.50
C LEU A 214 19.26 -15.18 -10.57
N ASP A 215 18.24 -15.69 -9.86
CA ASP A 215 16.89 -15.13 -9.89
C ASP A 215 16.80 -13.79 -9.14
N ASP A 216 17.45 -13.67 -7.98
CA ASP A 216 17.49 -12.41 -7.22
C ASP A 216 18.22 -11.30 -8.00
N LEU A 217 19.27 -11.65 -8.74
CA LEU A 217 20.03 -10.72 -9.57
C LEU A 217 19.22 -10.31 -10.80
N ALA A 218 18.58 -11.28 -11.47
CA ALA A 218 17.69 -11.02 -12.60
C ALA A 218 16.52 -10.11 -12.19
N GLN A 219 15.84 -10.40 -11.08
CA GLN A 219 14.75 -9.58 -10.57
C GLN A 219 15.22 -8.19 -10.13
N SER A 220 16.41 -8.09 -9.51
CA SER A 220 17.00 -6.78 -9.17
C SER A 220 17.32 -5.97 -10.42
N TYR A 221 17.82 -6.62 -11.48
CA TYR A 221 18.09 -5.99 -12.78
C TYR A 221 16.80 -5.60 -13.50
N GLU A 222 15.81 -6.48 -13.56
CA GLU A 222 14.49 -6.23 -14.15
C GLU A 222 13.81 -5.06 -13.48
N GLU A 223 13.84 -4.97 -12.14
CA GLU A 223 13.26 -3.82 -11.46
C GLU A 223 14.03 -2.54 -11.74
N ALA A 224 15.37 -2.58 -11.77
CA ALA A 224 16.20 -1.42 -12.09
C ALA A 224 15.99 -0.92 -13.53
N HIS A 225 15.65 -1.81 -14.46
CA HIS A 225 15.43 -1.52 -15.87
C HIS A 225 13.97 -1.59 -16.27
N ARG A 226 13.07 -1.74 -15.30
CA ARG A 226 11.64 -1.79 -15.56
C ARG A 226 11.30 -0.46 -16.20
N PRO A 227 10.84 -0.43 -17.46
CA PRO A 227 10.41 0.83 -18.05
C PRO A 227 9.34 1.35 -17.12
N VAL A 228 9.52 2.57 -16.62
CA VAL A 228 8.47 3.27 -15.87
C VAL A 228 7.25 3.16 -16.77
N LYS A 229 6.26 2.34 -16.36
CA LYS A 229 5.00 2.31 -17.07
C LYS A 229 4.52 3.75 -17.00
N LYS A 230 4.63 4.46 -18.12
CA LYS A 230 3.69 5.54 -18.40
C LYS A 230 2.38 4.81 -18.49
N ASP A 231 1.69 4.71 -17.35
CA ASP A 231 0.33 4.24 -17.32
C ASP A 231 -0.40 5.09 -18.36
N LYS A 232 -0.81 4.42 -19.45
CA LYS A 232 -1.70 5.00 -20.44
C LYS A 232 -3.05 5.11 -19.75
N HIS A 233 -3.27 6.25 -19.12
CA HIS A 233 -4.59 6.77 -18.79
C HIS A 233 -4.81 8.02 -19.62
#